data_AF-A0A7S2PM02-F1
#
_entry.id   AF-A0A7S2PM02-F1
#
_cell.length_a   1.000
_cell.length_b   1.000
_cell.length_c   1.000
_cell.angle_alpha   90.00
_cell.angle_beta   90.00
_cell.angle_gamma   90.00
#
_symmetry.space_group_name_H-M   'P 1'
#
loop_
_entity.id
_entity.type
_entity.pdbx_description
1 polymer ?
#
loop_
_entity_poly.entity_id
_entity_poly.type
_entity_poly.pdbx_seq_one_letter_code
_entity_poly.pdbx_strand_id
1 'polypeptide(L)'
;LNARNKTFLYSIHPTLSFLQPATQTGALYLLLMEWLHRRYGAAASLVSSIATDDKLDPGAFQIYEHLKTISEPHPDTHALRLQVTLALRNVPGLVKPWDTAQELTGYLQRLSQVSARCRLGESEEVW
;
A
#
# COMPACT_ATOMS: atom_id res chain seq x y z
N LEU A 1 -21.73 -10.26 22.71
CA LEU A 1 -21.99 -9.69 21.37
C LEU A 1 -21.82 -8.17 21.45
N ASN A 2 -20.59 -7.69 21.29
CA ASN A 2 -20.32 -6.26 21.10
C ASN A 2 -19.09 -6.20 20.17
N ALA A 3 -19.31 -6.57 18.90
CA ALA A 3 -18.31 -6.34 17.87
C ALA A 3 -18.20 -4.82 17.71
N ARG A 4 -17.26 -4.20 18.43
CA ARG A 4 -16.88 -2.80 18.20
C ARG A 4 -16.32 -2.72 16.78
N ASN A 5 -17.18 -2.44 15.81
CA ASN A 5 -16.75 -2.14 14.46
C ASN A 5 -15.83 -0.93 14.51
N LYS A 6 -14.61 -1.09 14.00
CA LYS A 6 -13.63 -0.01 13.97
C LYS A 6 -13.99 0.93 12.83
N THR A 7 -14.42 2.14 13.17
CA THR A 7 -14.76 3.18 12.19
C THR A 7 -13.55 4.07 11.95
N PHE A 8 -13.18 4.27 10.68
CA PHE A 8 -12.16 5.22 10.27
C PHE A 8 -12.83 6.46 9.68
N LEU A 9 -12.49 7.64 10.22
CA LEU A 9 -12.97 8.92 9.70
C LEU A 9 -11.88 9.53 8.83
N TYR A 10 -12.22 9.85 7.58
CA TYR A 10 -11.33 10.48 6.62
C TYR A 10 -11.82 11.90 6.34
N SER A 11 -10.92 12.86 6.51
CA SER A 11 -11.22 14.23 6.08
C SER A 11 -11.15 14.30 4.57
N ILE A 12 -12.06 15.05 3.95
CA ILE A 12 -11.99 15.32 2.52
C ILE A 12 -11.06 16.53 2.36
N HIS A 13 -10.03 16.39 1.52
CA HIS A 13 -9.17 17.52 1.19
C HIS A 13 -10.02 18.68 0.61
N PRO A 14 -9.69 19.96 0.83
CA PRO A 14 -10.49 21.10 0.34
C PRO A 14 -10.78 21.10 -1.17
N THR A 15 -9.97 20.39 -1.96
CA THR A 15 -10.20 20.18 -3.41
C THR A 15 -11.26 19.12 -3.73
N LEU A 16 -11.88 18.51 -2.72
CA LEU A 16 -12.88 17.44 -2.80
C LEU A 16 -12.43 16.19 -3.58
N SER A 17 -11.13 16.06 -3.82
CA SER A 17 -10.58 15.08 -4.75
C SER A 17 -9.96 13.85 -4.06
N PHE A 18 -9.59 13.97 -2.77
CA PHE A 18 -8.86 12.92 -2.05
C PHE A 18 -9.28 12.84 -0.58
N LEU A 19 -9.25 11.62 -0.04
CA LEU A 19 -9.47 11.33 1.37
C LEU A 19 -8.13 11.37 2.11
N GLN A 20 -8.09 12.07 3.24
CA GLN A 20 -6.89 12.21 4.07
C GLN A 20 -7.02 11.35 5.33
N PRO A 21 -6.19 10.29 5.46
CA PRO A 21 -6.14 9.50 6.68
C PRO A 21 -5.50 10.27 7.82
N ALA A 22 -6.12 10.26 9.00
CA ALA A 22 -5.55 10.88 10.20
C ALA A 22 -4.59 9.95 10.96
N THR A 23 -4.56 8.66 10.63
CA THR A 23 -3.73 7.64 11.32
C THR A 23 -3.14 6.66 10.31
N GLN A 24 -2.02 6.04 10.66
CA GLN A 24 -1.37 5.01 9.84
C GLN A 24 -2.30 3.82 9.55
N THR A 25 -3.04 3.35 10.56
CA THR A 25 -4.03 2.27 10.38
C THR A 25 -5.12 2.69 9.39
N GLY A 26 -5.61 3.93 9.48
CA GLY A 26 -6.58 4.47 8.54
C GLY A 26 -6.01 4.61 7.12
N ALA A 27 -4.76 5.04 6.99
CA ALA A 27 -4.07 5.13 5.70
C ALA A 27 -3.94 3.76 5.03
N LEU A 28 -3.55 2.75 5.81
CA LEU A 28 -3.41 1.38 5.32
C LEU A 28 -4.75 0.77 4.91
N TYR A 29 -5.82 1.04 5.67
CA TYR A 29 -7.17 0.62 5.30
C TYR A 29 -7.62 1.29 4.00
N LEU A 30 -7.43 2.60 3.87
CA LEU A 30 -7.80 3.34 2.68
C LEU A 30 -6.99 2.88 1.46
N LEU A 31 -5.70 2.61 1.64
CA LEU A 31 -4.83 2.03 0.60
C LEU A 31 -5.38 0.69 0.11
N LEU A 32 -5.75 -0.21 1.03
CA LEU A 32 -6.39 -1.49 0.69
C LEU A 32 -7.69 -1.27 -0.09
N MET A 33 -8.54 -0.35 0.34
CA MET A 33 -9.81 -0.05 -0.35
C MET A 33 -9.58 0.50 -1.76
N GLU A 34 -8.72 1.52 -1.93
CA GLU A 34 -8.40 2.10 -3.24
C GLU A 34 -7.80 1.06 -4.19
N TRP A 35 -6.97 0.15 -3.67
CA TRP A 35 -6.40 -0.94 -4.46
C TRP A 35 -7.47 -1.94 -4.91
N LEU A 36 -8.36 -2.37 -4.01
CA LEU A 36 -9.48 -3.25 -4.36
C LEU A 36 -10.44 -2.62 -5.38
N HIS A 37 -10.57 -1.29 -5.36
CA HIS A 37 -11.31 -0.51 -6.36
C HIS A 37 -10.52 -0.22 -7.65
N ARG A 38 -9.32 -0.81 -7.82
CA ARG A 38 -8.42 -0.64 -8.98
C ARG A 38 -7.98 0.81 -9.21
N ARG A 39 -8.03 1.65 -8.17
CA ARG A 39 -7.55 3.04 -8.19
C ARG A 39 -6.08 3.08 -7.77
N TYR A 40 -5.23 2.40 -8.54
CA TYR A 40 -3.83 2.17 -8.16
C TYR A 40 -3.06 3.47 -7.91
N GLY A 41 -3.29 4.53 -8.69
CA GLY A 41 -2.65 5.82 -8.46
C GLY A 41 -3.07 6.50 -7.15
N ALA A 42 -4.31 6.30 -6.69
CA ALA A 42 -4.75 6.77 -5.38
C ALA A 42 -4.11 5.93 -4.27
N ALA A 43 -4.05 4.61 -4.44
CA ALA A 43 -3.36 3.72 -3.51
C ALA A 43 -1.86 4.07 -3.40
N ALA A 44 -1.18 4.36 -4.51
CA ALA A 44 0.24 4.74 -4.54
C ALA A 44 0.48 6.04 -3.75
N SER A 45 -0.42 7.03 -3.89
CA SER A 45 -0.32 8.29 -3.14
C SER A 45 -0.43 8.13 -1.62
N LEU A 46 -0.98 7.01 -1.14
CA LEU A 46 -1.13 6.71 0.29
C LEU A 46 0.07 5.95 0.87
N VAL A 47 0.98 5.43 0.05
CA VAL A 47 2.11 4.61 0.52
C VAL A 47 3.00 5.37 1.50
N SER A 48 3.30 6.64 1.22
CA SER A 48 4.11 7.46 2.14
C SER A 48 3.46 7.65 3.51
N SER A 49 2.12 7.59 3.58
CA SER A 49 1.35 7.74 4.82
C SER A 49 1.32 6.46 5.67
N ILE A 50 1.70 5.32 5.10
CA ILE A 50 1.85 4.05 5.84
C ILE A 50 3.29 3.75 6.24
N ALA A 51 4.27 4.47 5.68
CA ALA A 51 5.68 4.24 5.94
C ALA A 51 6.01 4.42 7.41
N THR A 52 6.78 3.48 7.98
CA THR A 52 7.22 3.54 9.37
C THR A 52 8.43 2.64 9.59
N ASP A 53 9.26 3.03 10.56
CA ASP A 53 10.37 2.22 11.07
C ASP A 53 10.00 1.51 12.38
N ASP A 54 8.79 1.79 12.92
CA ASP A 54 8.27 1.19 14.15
C ASP A 54 7.39 -0.04 13.88
N LYS A 55 7.16 -0.84 14.93
CA LYS A 55 6.23 -1.98 14.86
C LYS A 55 4.83 -1.52 14.48
N LEU A 56 4.18 -2.27 13.59
CA LEU A 56 2.77 -2.04 13.26
C LEU A 56 1.88 -2.34 14.46
N ASP A 57 0.94 -1.43 14.73
CA ASP A 57 -0.15 -1.69 15.66
C ASP A 57 -0.93 -2.95 15.25
N PRO A 58 -1.52 -3.71 16.19
CA PRO A 58 -2.26 -4.93 15.87
C PRO A 58 -3.36 -4.74 14.82
N GLY A 59 -4.03 -3.58 14.83
CA GLY A 59 -5.04 -3.24 13.83
C GLY A 59 -4.47 -2.96 12.45
N ALA A 60 -3.33 -2.27 12.37
CA ALA A 60 -2.62 -2.04 11.11
C ALA A 60 -2.07 -3.36 10.56
N PHE A 61 -1.47 -4.18 11.42
CA PHE A 61 -0.97 -5.50 11.06
C PHE A 61 -2.07 -6.40 10.46
N GLN A 62 -3.27 -6.42 11.05
CA GLN A 62 -4.40 -7.17 10.51
C GLN A 62 -4.76 -6.73 9.08
N ILE A 63 -4.78 -5.42 8.82
CA ILE A 63 -5.07 -4.88 7.48
C ILE A 63 -3.92 -5.19 6.51
N TYR A 64 -2.68 -5.09 6.97
CA TYR A 64 -1.50 -5.45 6.19
C TYR A 64 -1.56 -6.89 5.72
N GLU A 65 -1.94 -7.82 6.61
CA GLU A 65 -2.13 -9.23 6.28
C GLU A 65 -3.20 -9.45 5.20
N HIS A 66 -4.18 -8.55 5.06
CA HIS A 66 -5.18 -8.63 3.99
C HIS A 66 -4.62 -8.22 2.62
N LEU A 67 -3.52 -7.47 2.53
CA LEU A 67 -2.92 -7.09 1.25
C LEU A 67 -2.49 -8.31 0.43
N LYS A 68 -2.08 -9.41 1.09
CA LYS A 68 -1.71 -10.67 0.40
C LYS A 68 -2.87 -11.32 -0.35
N THR A 69 -4.11 -10.97 -0.02
CA THR A 69 -5.31 -11.54 -0.66
C THR A 69 -5.59 -10.93 -2.02
N ILE A 70 -4.99 -9.78 -2.33
CA ILE A 70 -5.09 -9.15 -3.65
C ILE A 70 -4.22 -9.97 -4.61
N SER A 71 -4.84 -10.82 -5.44
CA SER A 71 -4.14 -11.69 -6.41
C SER A 71 -4.15 -11.16 -7.84
N GLU A 72 -4.62 -9.93 -8.05
CA GLU A 72 -4.84 -9.38 -9.38
C GLU A 72 -3.52 -9.19 -10.18
N PRO A 73 -3.41 -9.71 -11.43
CA PRO A 73 -2.18 -9.66 -12.23
C PRO A 73 -1.94 -8.31 -12.94
N HIS A 74 -2.46 -7.21 -12.39
CA HIS A 74 -2.31 -5.87 -12.99
C HIS A 74 -0.86 -5.37 -12.86
N PRO A 75 -0.26 -4.71 -13.88
CA PRO A 75 1.12 -4.21 -13.80
C PRO A 75 1.34 -3.25 -12.61
N ASP A 76 0.38 -2.36 -12.34
CA ASP A 76 0.45 -1.45 -11.19
C ASP A 76 0.38 -2.17 -9.83
N THR A 77 -0.17 -3.39 -9.77
CA THR A 77 -0.17 -4.19 -8.54
C THR A 77 1.26 -4.59 -8.18
N HIS A 78 2.10 -4.97 -9.15
CA HIS A 78 3.52 -5.25 -8.90
C HIS A 78 4.23 -4.02 -8.33
N ALA A 79 3.97 -2.85 -8.91
CA ALA A 79 4.58 -1.61 -8.46
C ALA A 79 4.14 -1.21 -7.04
N LEU A 80 2.85 -1.30 -6.73
CA LEU A 80 2.32 -1.05 -5.39
C LEU A 80 2.86 -2.03 -4.34
N ARG A 81 3.02 -3.31 -4.69
CA ARG A 81 3.61 -4.31 -3.79
C ARG A 81 5.04 -3.95 -3.43
N LEU A 82 5.83 -3.50 -4.41
CA LEU A 82 7.20 -3.04 -4.20
C LEU A 82 7.25 -1.76 -3.35
N GLN A 83 6.40 -0.78 -3.66
CA GLN A 83 6.27 0.46 -2.87
C GLN A 83 5.91 0.19 -1.40
N VAL A 84 4.93 -0.68 -1.14
CA VAL A 84 4.56 -1.09 0.23
C VAL A 84 5.71 -1.83 0.90
N THR A 85 6.45 -2.67 0.16
CA THR A 85 7.63 -3.37 0.69
C THR A 85 8.70 -2.38 1.13
N LEU A 86 8.96 -1.34 0.34
CA LEU A 86 9.93 -0.30 0.67
C LEU A 86 9.47 0.54 1.87
N ALA A 87 8.21 0.98 1.87
CA ALA A 87 7.64 1.80 2.94
C ALA A 87 7.70 1.13 4.32
N LEU A 88 7.64 -0.19 4.36
CA LEU A 88 7.62 -0.99 5.60
C LEU A 88 8.90 -1.82 5.79
N ARG A 89 9.96 -1.56 5.01
CA ARG A 89 11.16 -2.41 4.98
C ARG A 89 11.91 -2.46 6.31
N ASN A 90 11.82 -1.39 7.10
CA ASN A 90 12.54 -1.22 8.36
C ASN A 90 11.71 -1.68 9.56
N VAL A 91 10.45 -2.11 9.37
CA VAL A 91 9.59 -2.59 10.45
C VAL A 91 10.16 -3.89 11.02
N PRO A 92 10.50 -3.95 12.32
CA PRO A 92 11.18 -5.12 12.88
C PRO A 92 10.23 -6.31 12.99
N GLY A 93 10.62 -7.44 12.39
CA GLY A 93 9.88 -8.70 12.45
C GLY A 93 8.66 -8.77 11.52
N LEU A 94 8.48 -7.81 10.61
CA LEU A 94 7.40 -7.85 9.63
C LEU A 94 7.72 -8.86 8.52
N VAL A 95 6.87 -9.87 8.37
CA VAL A 95 6.98 -10.83 7.27
C VAL A 95 6.36 -10.22 6.03
N LYS A 96 7.11 -10.22 4.92
CA LYS A 96 6.61 -9.70 3.64
C LYS A 96 5.50 -10.60 3.08
N PRO A 97 4.38 -10.04 2.60
CA PRO A 97 3.21 -10.80 2.15
C PRO A 97 3.39 -11.48 0.78
N TRP A 98 4.43 -11.10 0.03
CA TRP A 98 4.75 -11.60 -1.30
C TRP A 98 6.27 -11.73 -1.47
N ASP A 99 6.68 -12.51 -2.47
CA ASP A 99 8.08 -12.63 -2.87
C ASP A 99 8.53 -11.36 -3.60
N THR A 100 9.39 -10.57 -2.95
CA THR A 100 9.90 -9.31 -3.52
C THR A 100 10.63 -9.51 -4.86
N ALA A 101 11.37 -10.60 -5.04
CA ALA A 101 12.10 -10.85 -6.27
C ALA A 101 11.15 -11.17 -7.43
N GLN A 102 10.08 -11.92 -7.15
CA GLN A 102 9.03 -12.19 -8.13
C GLN A 102 8.28 -10.91 -8.52
N GLU A 103 7.94 -10.07 -7.55
CA GLU A 103 7.28 -8.78 -7.81
C GLU A 103 8.17 -7.83 -8.63
N LEU A 104 9.46 -7.77 -8.31
CA LEU A 104 10.42 -6.95 -9.06
C LEU A 104 10.55 -7.42 -10.51
N THR A 105 10.65 -8.73 -10.71
CA THR A 105 10.68 -9.31 -12.07
C THR A 105 9.40 -8.97 -12.84
N GLY A 106 8.23 -9.12 -12.20
CA GLY A 106 6.93 -8.81 -12.79
C GLY A 106 6.74 -7.32 -13.11
N TYR A 107 7.30 -6.44 -12.29
CA TYR A 107 7.37 -4.99 -12.52
C TYR A 107 8.24 -4.66 -13.73
N LEU A 108 9.50 -5.15 -13.76
CA LEU A 108 10.45 -4.86 -14.82
C LEU A 108 9.97 -5.36 -16.19
N GLN A 109 9.38 -6.56 -16.25
CA GLN A 109 8.82 -7.11 -17.49
C GLN A 109 7.68 -6.28 -18.07
N ARG A 110 6.97 -5.51 -17.23
CA ARG A 110 5.80 -4.73 -17.61
C ARG A 110 5.98 -3.23 -17.37
N LEU A 111 7.22 -2.75 -17.23
CA LEU A 111 7.52 -1.36 -16.87
C LEU A 111 6.84 -0.34 -17.79
N SER A 112 6.75 -0.64 -19.09
CA SER A 112 6.05 0.20 -20.07
C SER A 112 4.53 0.28 -19.86
N GLN A 113 3.95 -0.72 -19.20
CA GLN A 113 2.52 -0.83 -18.88
C GLN A 113 2.19 -0.30 -17.48
N VAL A 114 3.20 -0.03 -16.65
CA VAL A 114 3.00 0.57 -15.33
C VAL A 114 2.67 2.05 -15.49
N SER A 115 1.55 2.46 -14.89
CA SER A 115 1.10 3.85 -14.81
C SER A 115 2.17 4.72 -14.16
N ALA A 116 2.41 5.91 -14.72
CA ALA A 116 3.45 6.83 -14.23
C ALA A 116 3.33 7.13 -12.72
N ARG A 117 2.11 7.19 -12.18
CA ARG A 117 1.83 7.44 -10.75
C ARG A 117 2.20 6.28 -9.83
N CYS A 118 2.34 5.07 -10.37
CA CYS A 118 2.65 3.87 -9.62
C CYS A 118 4.12 3.45 -9.80
N ARG A 119 4.90 4.11 -10.65
CA ARG A 119 6.32 3.79 -10.84
C ARG A 119 7.12 4.09 -9.58
N LEU A 120 8.15 3.29 -9.35
CA LEU A 120 9.14 3.53 -8.31
C LEU A 120 9.97 4.77 -8.70
N GLY A 121 10.36 5.57 -7.71
CA GLY A 121 11.33 6.65 -7.93
C GLY A 121 12.72 6.10 -8.21
N GLU A 122 13.60 6.88 -8.85
CA GLU A 122 14.96 6.43 -9.20
C GLU A 122 15.76 5.92 -7.99
N SER A 123 15.62 6.56 -6.82
CA SER A 123 16.26 6.13 -5.58
C SER A 123 15.66 4.86 -4.98
N GLU A 124 14.44 4.51 -5.36
CA GLU A 124 13.71 3.32 -4.91
C GLU A 124 13.97 2.10 -5.82
N GLU A 125 14.49 2.33 -7.04
CA GLU A 125 14.90 1.27 -7.96
C GLU A 125 16.28 0.68 -7.61
N VAL A 126 17.01 1.28 -6.66
CA VAL A 126 18.27 0.76 -6.12
C VAL A 126 17.95 -0.09 -4.88
N TRP A 127 17.81 -1.40 -5.10
CA TRP A 127 17.51 -2.40 -4.07
C TRP A 127 18.76 -2.92 -3.35
#